data_AF-A0A925PT78-F1
#
_entry.id   AF-A0A925PT78-F1
#
_cell.length_a   1.000
_cell.length_b   1.000
_cell.length_c   1.000
_cell.angle_alpha   90.00
_cell.angle_beta   90.00
_cell.angle_gamma   90.00
#
_symmetry.space_group_name_H-M   'P 1'
#
loop_
_entity.id
_entity.type
_entity.pdbx_description
1 polymer ?
#
loop_
_entity_poly.entity_id
_entity_poly.type
_entity_poly.pdbx_seq_one_letter_code
_entity_poly.pdbx_strand_id
1 'polypeptide(L)' 'RYIEREKPFDCAGGFKAEALGITLFERIDTEDPTAIIGLPLIWLAGALRTAGYAAP' A
#
# COMPACT_ATOMS: atom_id res chain seq x y z
N ARG A 1 19.59 8.49 -8.06
CA ARG A 1 18.89 9.49 -7.20
C ARG A 1 17.73 8.91 -6.36
N TYR A 2 16.68 8.29 -6.94
CA TYR A 2 15.58 7.73 -6.13
C TYR A 2 16.03 6.54 -5.26
N ILE A 3 16.63 5.52 -5.90
CA ILE A 3 17.09 4.28 -5.25
C ILE A 3 18.07 4.56 -4.10
N GLU A 4 19.00 5.49 -4.26
CA GLU A 4 19.98 5.86 -3.22
C GLU A 4 19.33 6.54 -2.01
N ARG A 5 18.22 7.26 -2.22
CA ARG A 5 17.49 8.00 -1.18
C ARG A 5 16.51 7.10 -0.42
N GLU A 6 15.73 6.28 -1.12
CA GLU A 6 14.69 5.44 -0.52
C GLU A 6 15.14 4.04 -0.13
N LYS A 7 16.22 3.55 -0.76
CA LYS A 7 16.73 2.18 -0.58
C LYS A 7 15.60 1.14 -0.58
N PRO A 8 14.74 1.08 -1.62
CA PRO A 8 13.55 0.23 -1.63
C PRO A 8 13.87 -1.24 -1.98
N PHE A 9 15.01 -1.75 -1.50
CA PHE A 9 15.54 -3.05 -1.91
C PHE A 9 14.70 -4.22 -1.41
N ASP A 10 14.00 -4.02 -0.28
CA ASP A 10 13.12 -5.01 0.33
C ASP A 10 11.65 -4.79 -0.03
N CYS A 11 11.35 -3.91 -0.99
CA CYS A 11 9.99 -3.61 -1.42
C CYS A 11 9.67 -4.34 -2.73
N ALA A 12 8.51 -4.97 -2.82
CA ALA A 12 8.02 -5.52 -4.07
C ALA A 12 7.90 -4.41 -5.13
N GLY A 13 8.46 -4.62 -6.32
CA GLY A 13 8.49 -3.61 -7.38
C GLY A 13 9.49 -2.47 -7.16
N GLY A 14 10.24 -2.47 -6.05
CA GLY A 14 11.31 -1.50 -5.81
C GLY A 14 10.82 -0.06 -5.60
N PHE A 15 9.58 0.13 -5.13
CA PHE A 15 9.05 1.44 -4.78
C PHE A 15 8.26 1.43 -3.48
N LYS A 16 8.07 2.62 -2.89
CA LYS A 16 7.20 2.86 -1.73
C LYS A 16 6.20 3.95 -2.08
N ALA A 17 4.94 3.59 -2.29
CA ALA A 17 3.89 4.54 -2.67
C ALA A 17 3.59 5.55 -1.54
N GLU A 18 3.87 5.17 -0.31
CA GLU A 18 3.72 6.00 0.90
C GLU A 18 4.84 7.04 1.08
N ALA A 19 5.88 7.01 0.24
CA ALA A 19 7.05 7.87 0.35
C ALA A 19 7.43 8.48 -1.01
N LEU A 20 8.73 8.70 -1.28
CA LEU A 20 9.17 9.30 -2.55
C LEU A 20 8.79 8.46 -3.79
N GLY A 21 8.43 7.19 -3.62
CA GLY A 21 8.07 6.31 -4.73
C GLY A 21 6.86 6.81 -5.49
N ILE A 22 5.96 7.56 -4.85
CA ILE A 22 4.77 8.13 -5.53
C ILE A 22 5.13 9.06 -6.69
N THR A 23 6.29 9.74 -6.62
CA THR A 23 6.71 10.67 -7.69
C THR A 23 7.13 9.96 -8.98
N LEU A 24 7.20 8.63 -8.96
CA LEU A 24 7.52 7.81 -10.12
C LEU A 24 6.28 7.44 -10.96
N PHE A 25 5.08 7.73 -10.45
CA PHE A 25 3.82 7.35 -11.07
C PHE A 25 3.07 8.58 -11.58
N GLU A 26 2.48 8.47 -12.78
CA GLU A 26 1.55 9.46 -13.31
C GLU A 26 0.15 9.30 -12.70
N ARG A 27 -0.27 8.04 -12.46
CA ARG A 27 -1.55 7.69 -11.86
C ARG A 27 -1.46 6.35 -11.16
N ILE A 28 -2.22 6.21 -10.06
CA ILE A 28 -2.50 4.94 -9.41
C ILE A 28 -4.02 4.74 -9.44
N ASP A 29 -4.46 3.58 -9.92
CA ASP A 29 -5.87 3.18 -9.96
C ASP A 29 -6.04 2.02 -8.97
N THR A 30 -6.80 2.26 -7.89
CA THR A 30 -6.99 1.28 -6.81
C THR A 30 -8.29 1.54 -6.06
N GLU A 31 -8.93 0.46 -5.62
CA GLU A 31 -10.09 0.51 -4.72
C GLU A 31 -9.66 0.60 -3.25
N ASP A 32 -8.39 0.27 -2.95
CA ASP A 32 -7.82 0.33 -1.62
C ASP A 32 -6.33 0.77 -1.66
N PRO A 33 -6.01 2.01 -1.25
CA PRO A 33 -4.62 2.49 -1.22
C PRO A 33 -3.68 1.67 -0.33
N THR A 34 -4.22 1.04 0.72
CA THR A 34 -3.41 0.27 1.69
C THR A 34 -2.98 -1.09 1.13
N ALA A 35 -3.68 -1.58 0.11
CA ALA A 35 -3.29 -2.78 -0.63
C ALA A 35 -1.90 -2.65 -1.25
N ILE A 36 -1.56 -1.46 -1.75
CA ILE A 36 -0.25 -1.19 -2.39
C ILE A 36 0.88 -1.17 -1.36
N ILE A 37 0.57 -0.80 -0.11
CA ILE A 37 1.54 -0.83 1.00
C ILE A 37 1.76 -2.28 1.48
N GLY A 38 0.75 -3.14 1.34
CA GLY A 38 0.88 -4.58 1.57
C GLY A 38 -0.33 -5.27 2.20
N LEU A 39 -1.36 -4.54 2.61
CA LEU A 39 -2.56 -5.12 3.22
C LEU A 39 -3.81 -4.31 2.87
N PRO A 40 -4.81 -4.90 2.17
CA PRO A 40 -6.03 -4.19 1.80
C PRO A 40 -6.96 -4.03 3.03
N LEU A 41 -6.81 -2.93 3.77
CA LEU A 41 -7.54 -2.67 5.01
C LEU A 41 -9.05 -2.49 4.82
N ILE A 42 -9.51 -1.95 3.68
CA ILE A 42 -10.94 -1.79 3.40
C ILE A 42 -11.60 -3.17 3.31
N TRP A 43 -11.00 -4.06 2.51
CA TRP A 43 -11.45 -5.44 2.40
C TRP A 43 -11.32 -6.17 3.75
N LEU A 44 -10.18 -6.04 4.42
CA LEU A 44 -9.91 -6.72 5.69
C LEU A 44 -10.91 -6.31 6.78
N ALA A 45 -11.20 -5.02 6.90
CA ALA A 45 -12.19 -4.53 7.88
C ALA A 45 -13.59 -5.11 7.58
N GLY A 46 -13.97 -5.22 6.31
CA GLY A 46 -15.20 -5.90 5.89
C GLY A 46 -15.21 -7.40 6.27
N ALA A 47 -14.11 -8.08 6.02
CA ALA A 47 -13.94 -9.50 6.36
C ALA A 47 -14.00 -9.74 7.88
N LEU A 48 -13.34 -8.88 8.67
CA LEU A 48 -13.36 -8.95 10.13
C LEU A 48 -14.76 -8.73 10.70
N ARG A 49 -15.50 -7.73 10.21
CA ARG A 49 -16.90 -7.51 10.59
C ARG A 49 -17.79 -8.70 10.27
N THR A 50 -17.60 -9.31 9.10
CA THR A 50 -18.34 -10.53 8.70
C THR A 50 -18.03 -11.71 9.62
N ALA A 51 -16.79 -11.81 10.09
CA ALA A 51 -16.35 -12.82 11.04
C ALA A 51 -16.72 -12.52 12.50
N GLY A 52 -17.47 -11.45 12.77
CA GLY A 52 -17.95 -11.09 14.12
C GLY A 52 -16.96 -10.28 14.96
N TYR A 53 -15.87 -9.80 14.37
CA TYR A 53 -14.91 -8.94 15.06
C TYR A 53 -15.29 -7.46 14.90
N ALA A 54 -15.08 -6.68 15.96
CA ALA A 54 -15.14 -5.23 15.89
C ALA A 54 -13.91 -4.72 15.17
N ALA A 55 -14.10 -4.20 13.95
CA ALA A 55 -13.10 -3.45 13.21
C ALA A 55 -13.64 -2.02 12.98
N PRO A 56 -12.81 -0.98 13.15
CA PRO A 56 -13.22 0.41 12.87
C PRO A 56 -13.70 0.61 11.43
#